data_AF-O74243-F1
#
_entry.id   AF-O74243-F1
#
_cell.length_a   1.000
_cell.length_b   1.000
_cell.length_c   1.000
_cell.angle_alpha   90.00
_cell.angle_beta   90.00
_cell.angle_gamma   90.00
#
_symmetry.space_group_name_H-M   'P 1'
#
loop_
_entity.id
_entity.type
_entity.pdbx_description
1 polymer ?
#
loop_
_entity_poly.entity_id
_entity_poly.type
_entity_poly.pdbx_seq_one_letter_code
_entity_poly.pdbx_strand_id
1 'polypeptide(L)'
;HEVRFAWRADIGKRTKVMRKVKFPLVLDALELCTEELRSKLIPVNRKLGDVERARRDRAKIHARRKGLASEAKKAGGPAGGMGGTSGGAAVSAEATTVAGGEDPNAMQVDEEEDEGAVRAKEAEELRALIPEDIRNDVGASESGLYDLVAIITHKGAAADSGHYMAFVKKSVFQKRLGAKKDDPFDEDEDWYKFDDDKVSIFPKDKIATLDGGGEDSSAYVLLYKSRPLE
;
A
#
# COMPACT_ATOMS: atom_id res chain seq x y z
N HIS A 1 1.50 15.51 -12.95
CA HIS A 1 2.47 15.48 -14.06
C HIS A 1 3.78 16.06 -13.56
N GLU A 2 4.89 15.34 -13.69
CA GLU A 2 6.19 15.86 -13.28
C GLU A 2 6.83 16.63 -14.44
N VAL A 3 6.90 17.96 -14.30
CA VAL A 3 7.47 18.83 -15.33
C VAL A 3 8.99 18.68 -15.33
N ARG A 4 9.45 17.64 -16.02
CA ARG A 4 10.89 17.29 -16.11
C ARG A 4 11.55 17.84 -17.36
N PHE A 5 10.84 18.13 -18.42
CA PHE A 5 11.45 18.66 -19.64
C PHE A 5 11.38 20.18 -19.66
N ALA A 6 12.52 20.83 -19.87
CA ALA A 6 12.64 22.28 -19.92
C ALA A 6 13.59 22.72 -21.03
N TRP A 7 13.31 23.87 -21.64
CA TRP A 7 14.24 24.55 -22.53
C TRP A 7 15.33 25.21 -21.71
N ARG A 8 16.59 24.86 -21.97
CA ARG A 8 17.75 25.52 -21.39
C ARG A 8 18.28 26.55 -22.36
N ALA A 9 18.04 27.83 -22.04
CA ALA A 9 18.41 28.96 -22.86
C ALA A 9 19.94 29.13 -23.00
N ASP A 10 20.71 28.71 -22.00
CA ASP A 10 22.17 28.80 -21.96
C ASP A 10 22.86 27.89 -22.99
N ILE A 11 22.26 26.74 -23.28
CA ILE A 11 22.78 25.76 -24.27
C ILE A 11 21.91 25.67 -25.52
N GLY A 12 20.78 26.38 -25.57
CA GLY A 12 19.83 26.35 -26.68
C GLY A 12 19.25 24.97 -26.98
N LYS A 13 19.01 24.15 -25.94
CA LYS A 13 18.55 22.75 -26.09
C LYS A 13 17.46 22.40 -25.07
N ARG A 14 16.58 21.48 -25.45
CA ARG A 14 15.63 20.82 -24.54
C ARG A 14 16.38 19.81 -23.69
N THR A 15 16.20 19.88 -22.38
CA THR A 15 16.87 18.98 -21.43
C THR A 15 15.89 18.42 -20.42
N LYS A 16 16.24 17.27 -19.83
CA LYS A 16 15.52 16.68 -18.71
C LYS A 16 16.14 17.15 -17.38
N VAL A 17 15.28 17.57 -16.46
CA VAL A 17 15.60 17.88 -15.06
C VAL A 17 15.74 16.56 -14.30
N MET A 18 16.98 16.25 -13.92
CA MET A 18 17.35 14.97 -13.31
C MET A 18 17.29 14.98 -11.77
N ARG A 19 16.62 15.96 -11.17
CA ARG A 19 16.45 16.01 -9.71
C ARG A 19 15.60 14.84 -9.23
N LYS A 20 15.95 14.31 -8.05
CA LYS A 20 15.14 13.34 -7.35
C LYS A 20 13.87 14.02 -6.84
N VAL A 21 12.71 13.44 -7.14
CA VAL A 21 11.41 13.90 -6.65
C VAL A 21 10.73 12.67 -6.04
N LYS A 22 10.53 12.71 -4.72
CA LYS A 22 9.81 11.66 -4.02
C LYS A 22 8.33 11.84 -4.26
N PHE A 23 7.62 10.74 -4.55
CA PHE A 23 6.18 10.74 -4.64
C PHE A 23 5.56 9.75 -3.64
N PRO A 24 4.44 10.10 -3.01
CA PRO A 24 3.79 9.22 -2.06
C PRO A 24 2.99 8.12 -2.79
N LEU A 25 2.89 6.93 -2.19
CA LEU A 25 1.99 5.88 -2.70
C LEU A 25 0.51 6.21 -2.42
N VAL A 26 0.25 6.93 -1.33
CA VAL A 26 -1.05 7.45 -0.95
C VAL A 26 -0.94 8.96 -0.88
N LEU A 27 -1.63 9.65 -1.77
CA LEU A 27 -1.65 11.11 -1.83
C LEU A 27 -2.84 11.62 -1.03
N ASP A 28 -2.55 12.45 -0.01
CA ASP A 28 -3.55 13.26 0.67
C ASP A 28 -3.66 14.62 -0.04
N ALA A 29 -4.80 14.85 -0.68
CA ALA A 29 -5.05 16.09 -1.41
C ALA A 29 -5.73 17.18 -0.55
N LEU A 30 -6.03 16.92 0.73
CA LEU A 30 -6.72 17.88 1.60
C LEU A 30 -5.99 19.21 1.75
N GLU A 31 -4.66 19.19 1.66
CA GLU A 31 -3.83 20.41 1.72
C GLU A 31 -3.97 21.30 0.49
N LEU A 32 -4.43 20.74 -0.64
CA LEU A 32 -4.63 21.45 -1.90
C LEU A 32 -6.07 21.94 -2.06
N CYS A 33 -7.00 21.48 -1.21
CA CYS A 33 -8.40 21.86 -1.25
C CYS A 33 -8.66 23.22 -0.61
N THR A 34 -9.78 23.86 -1.00
CA THR A 34 -10.29 25.04 -0.29
C THR A 34 -10.68 24.67 1.15
N GLU A 35 -10.64 25.64 2.06
CA GLU A 35 -10.97 25.41 3.47
C GLU A 35 -12.39 24.85 3.66
N GLU A 36 -13.35 25.31 2.84
CA GLU A 36 -14.72 24.79 2.81
C GLU A 36 -14.75 23.30 2.44
N LEU A 37 -14.14 22.91 1.32
CA LEU A 37 -14.13 21.51 0.86
C LEU A 37 -13.35 20.62 1.83
N ARG A 38 -12.25 21.13 2.37
CA ARG A 38 -11.44 20.44 3.37
C ARG A 38 -12.27 20.11 4.61
N SER A 39 -13.05 21.06 5.13
CA SER A 39 -13.91 20.84 6.31
C SER A 39 -14.94 19.72 6.08
N LYS A 40 -15.48 19.61 4.86
CA LYS A 40 -16.43 18.58 4.43
C LYS A 40 -15.79 17.19 4.29
N LEU A 41 -14.54 17.12 3.80
CA LEU A 41 -13.84 15.85 3.55
C LEU A 41 -13.11 15.27 4.77
N ILE A 42 -12.74 16.09 5.76
CA ILE A 42 -12.01 15.65 6.97
C ILE A 42 -12.69 14.47 7.70
N PRO A 43 -14.02 14.48 7.96
CA PRO A 43 -14.67 13.38 8.67
C PRO A 43 -14.54 12.05 7.94
N VAL A 44 -14.75 12.07 6.62
CA VAL A 44 -14.64 10.88 5.75
C VAL A 44 -13.19 10.39 5.70
N ASN A 45 -12.24 11.31 5.49
CA ASN A 45 -10.81 11.01 5.42
C ASN A 45 -10.30 10.35 6.72
N ARG A 46 -10.63 10.93 7.89
CA ARG A 46 -10.21 10.37 9.19
C ARG A 46 -10.78 8.99 9.44
N LYS A 47 -12.09 8.82 9.23
CA LYS A 47 -12.76 7.52 9.41
C LYS A 47 -12.18 6.48 8.44
N LEU A 48 -11.89 6.86 7.19
CA LEU A 48 -11.24 5.98 6.22
C LEU A 48 -9.84 5.57 6.69
N GLY A 49 -9.05 6.51 7.22
CA GLY A 49 -7.76 6.23 7.82
C GLY A 49 -7.82 5.31 9.05
N ASP A 50 -8.84 5.46 9.90
CA ASP A 50 -9.06 4.60 11.07
C ASP A 50 -9.46 3.18 10.67
N VAL A 51 -10.36 3.06 9.69
CA VAL A 51 -10.75 1.77 9.09
C VAL A 51 -9.53 1.06 8.51
N GLU A 52 -8.66 1.77 7.78
CA GLU A 52 -7.42 1.19 7.25
C GLU A 52 -6.45 0.76 8.34
N ARG A 53 -6.31 1.55 9.40
CA ARG A 53 -5.46 1.19 10.54
C ARG A 53 -5.99 -0.08 11.20
N ALA A 54 -7.30 -0.16 11.44
CA ALA A 54 -7.94 -1.35 11.99
C ALA A 54 -7.75 -2.58 11.08
N ARG A 55 -7.90 -2.42 9.75
CA ARG A 55 -7.64 -3.48 8.77
C ARG A 55 -6.19 -3.96 8.83
N ARG A 56 -5.22 -3.04 8.91
CA ARG A 56 -3.80 -3.38 9.02
C ARG A 56 -3.47 -4.11 10.31
N ASP A 57 -4.09 -3.72 11.41
CA ASP A 57 -3.87 -4.38 12.71
C ASP A 57 -4.50 -5.78 12.72
N ARG A 58 -5.68 -5.96 12.12
CA ARG A 58 -6.28 -7.29 11.85
C ARG A 58 -5.35 -8.16 11.01
N ALA A 59 -4.79 -7.61 9.93
CA ALA A 59 -3.83 -8.29 9.05
C ALA A 59 -2.58 -8.78 9.81
N LYS A 60 -1.99 -7.92 10.65
CA LYS A 60 -0.82 -8.28 11.47
C LYS A 60 -1.13 -9.39 12.48
N ILE A 61 -2.31 -9.32 13.12
CA ILE A 61 -2.76 -10.35 14.06
C ILE A 61 -2.92 -11.69 13.33
N HIS A 62 -3.54 -11.67 12.15
CA HIS A 62 -3.72 -12.86 11.32
C HIS A 62 -2.38 -13.46 10.86
N ALA A 63 -1.45 -12.62 10.39
CA ALA A 63 -0.09 -13.06 9.99
C ALA A 63 0.69 -13.66 11.17
N ARG A 64 0.62 -13.04 12.36
CA ARG A 64 1.25 -13.58 13.59
C ARG A 64 0.66 -14.94 13.96
N ARG A 65 -0.67 -15.09 13.90
CA ARG A 65 -1.37 -16.35 14.18
C ARG A 65 -1.00 -17.45 13.19
N LYS A 66 -0.94 -17.14 11.90
CA LYS A 66 -0.52 -18.06 10.82
C LYS A 66 0.94 -18.51 11.00
N GLY A 67 1.82 -17.58 11.37
CA GLY A 67 3.22 -17.88 11.72
C GLY A 67 3.33 -18.88 12.87
N LEU A 68 2.67 -18.60 14.00
CA LEU A 68 2.64 -19.48 15.18
C LEU A 68 2.05 -20.87 14.87
N ALA A 69 0.99 -20.94 14.05
CA ALA A 69 0.40 -22.20 13.62
C ALA A 69 1.34 -23.01 12.70
N SER A 70 2.14 -22.33 11.86
CA SER A 70 3.14 -22.98 11.00
C SER A 70 4.33 -23.52 11.80
N GLU A 71 4.75 -22.82 12.86
CA GLU A 71 5.78 -23.28 13.79
C GLU A 71 5.30 -24.45 14.66
N ALA A 72 4.07 -24.40 15.16
CA ALA A 72 3.46 -25.51 15.89
C ALA A 72 3.32 -26.78 15.03
N LYS A 73 3.01 -26.64 13.73
CA LYS A 73 2.99 -27.77 12.78
C LYS A 73 4.38 -28.31 12.45
N LYS A 74 5.43 -27.48 12.46
CA LYS A 74 6.83 -27.94 12.33
C LYS A 74 7.34 -28.64 13.59
N ALA A 75 6.88 -28.24 14.77
CA ALA A 75 7.22 -28.88 16.04
C ALA A 75 6.46 -30.20 16.31
N GLY A 76 5.37 -30.47 15.57
CA GLY A 76 4.50 -31.64 15.75
C GLY A 76 4.76 -32.84 14.83
N GLY A 77 5.99 -33.04 14.33
CA GLY A 77 6.37 -34.27 13.62
C GLY A 77 6.38 -35.51 14.54
N PRO A 78 6.10 -36.73 14.04
CA PRO A 78 5.63 -37.84 14.88
C PRO A 78 6.69 -38.29 15.88
N ALA A 79 6.23 -38.46 17.13
CA ALA A 79 6.99 -39.05 18.21
C ALA A 79 7.46 -40.47 17.85
N GLY A 80 8.78 -40.68 17.87
CA GLY A 80 9.39 -41.99 17.78
C GLY A 80 10.71 -42.03 18.54
N GLY A 81 10.72 -42.72 19.70
CA GLY A 81 11.90 -43.46 20.19
C GLY A 81 12.81 -42.82 21.25
N MET A 82 12.41 -42.93 22.52
CA MET A 82 13.15 -43.40 23.71
C MET A 82 14.68 -43.18 23.89
N GLY A 83 15.03 -42.62 25.08
CA GLY A 83 16.34 -42.73 25.78
C GLY A 83 17.06 -41.39 25.91
N GLY A 84 17.56 -40.89 27.04
CA GLY A 84 17.74 -41.35 28.41
C GLY A 84 18.70 -40.38 29.12
N THR A 85 18.28 -39.84 30.27
CA THR A 85 19.07 -39.33 31.43
C THR A 85 20.19 -38.27 31.32
N SER A 86 19.94 -37.19 32.08
CA SER A 86 20.80 -36.46 33.05
C SER A 86 22.01 -35.62 32.60
N GLY A 87 22.04 -34.36 33.08
CA GLY A 87 23.24 -33.55 33.25
C GLY A 87 22.92 -32.05 33.29
N GLY A 88 22.91 -31.43 34.47
CA GLY A 88 22.57 -30.02 34.66
C GLY A 88 23.72 -29.03 34.38
N ALA A 89 23.38 -27.75 34.27
CA ALA A 89 24.18 -26.61 34.75
C ALA A 89 23.39 -25.30 34.51
N ALA A 90 23.29 -24.50 35.55
CA ALA A 90 22.80 -23.13 35.54
C ALA A 90 23.77 -22.20 34.79
N VAL A 91 23.25 -21.13 34.16
CA VAL A 91 23.81 -19.78 34.23
C VAL A 91 22.75 -18.73 33.91
N SER A 92 22.83 -17.65 34.67
CA SER A 92 21.89 -16.53 34.83
C SER A 92 21.98 -15.46 33.74
N ALA A 93 20.94 -14.61 33.71
CA ALA A 93 21.00 -13.14 33.85
C ALA A 93 20.26 -12.34 32.76
N GLU A 94 19.22 -11.63 33.24
CA GLU A 94 18.85 -10.22 32.99
C GLU A 94 18.70 -9.72 31.53
N ALA A 95 17.76 -8.86 31.16
CA ALA A 95 16.69 -8.14 31.83
C ALA A 95 15.78 -7.55 30.74
N THR A 96 14.52 -7.29 31.09
CA THR A 96 13.76 -6.05 30.81
C THR A 96 12.29 -6.39 30.71
N THR A 97 11.63 -6.22 31.85
CA THR A 97 10.21 -6.05 31.99
C THR A 97 9.75 -4.86 31.16
N VAL A 98 8.90 -5.10 30.15
CA VAL A 98 7.93 -4.10 29.71
C VAL A 98 6.55 -4.71 29.93
N ALA A 99 6.00 -4.41 31.10
CA ALA A 99 4.61 -4.63 31.42
C ALA A 99 3.76 -3.76 30.48
N GLY A 100 2.84 -4.39 29.77
CA GLY A 100 1.87 -3.73 28.91
C GLY A 100 0.63 -4.61 28.80
N GLY A 101 -0.15 -4.62 29.88
CA GLY A 101 -1.57 -4.98 29.98
C GLY A 101 -2.06 -6.08 29.04
N GLU A 102 -2.04 -7.30 29.55
CA GLU A 102 -2.82 -8.41 29.01
C GLU A 102 -4.31 -8.13 29.22
N ASP A 103 -5.02 -7.83 28.13
CA ASP A 103 -6.47 -8.01 28.06
C ASP A 103 -6.73 -9.40 27.44
N PRO A 104 -7.10 -10.42 28.23
CA PRO A 104 -7.37 -11.76 27.73
C PRO A 104 -8.69 -11.86 26.95
N ASN A 105 -9.44 -10.75 26.83
CA ASN A 105 -10.76 -10.71 26.19
C ASN A 105 -10.76 -10.10 24.77
N ALA A 106 -9.59 -9.82 24.18
CA ALA A 106 -9.46 -9.47 22.77
C ALA A 106 -9.40 -10.70 21.83
N MET A 107 -9.59 -11.91 22.37
CA MET A 107 -9.43 -13.19 21.69
C MET A 107 -10.75 -13.85 21.24
N GLN A 108 -11.68 -13.06 20.71
CA GLN A 108 -12.77 -13.63 19.93
C GLN A 108 -13.07 -12.72 18.74
N VAL A 109 -12.17 -12.75 17.76
CA VAL A 109 -12.56 -12.41 16.39
C VAL A 109 -13.06 -13.72 15.80
N ASP A 110 -14.38 -13.91 15.85
CA ASP A 110 -15.03 -15.03 15.20
C ASP A 110 -14.54 -15.13 13.77
N GLU A 111 -14.08 -16.32 13.41
CA GLU A 111 -13.43 -16.66 12.15
C GLU A 111 -14.36 -16.60 10.92
N GLU A 112 -15.57 -16.01 11.06
CA GLU A 112 -16.66 -16.12 10.10
C GLU A 112 -17.54 -14.86 9.94
N GLU A 113 -17.14 -13.68 10.45
CA GLU A 113 -17.66 -12.47 9.80
C GLU A 113 -16.93 -12.31 8.46
N ASP A 114 -17.63 -12.62 7.36
CA ASP A 114 -17.13 -12.44 6.00
C ASP A 114 -16.47 -11.05 5.92
N GLU A 115 -15.14 -11.01 5.73
CA GLU A 115 -14.45 -9.73 5.64
C GLU A 115 -15.03 -8.85 4.53
N GLY A 116 -15.66 -9.46 3.52
CA GLY A 116 -16.47 -8.76 2.53
C GLY A 116 -17.65 -8.02 3.16
N ALA A 117 -18.38 -8.64 4.09
CA ALA A 117 -19.48 -8.03 4.83
C ALA A 117 -19.00 -6.93 5.80
N VAL A 118 -17.84 -7.10 6.46
CA VAL A 118 -17.25 -6.03 7.28
C VAL A 118 -16.83 -4.84 6.41
N ARG A 119 -16.22 -5.07 5.25
CA ARG A 119 -15.90 -4.01 4.27
C ARG A 119 -17.17 -3.32 3.78
N ALA A 120 -18.24 -4.07 3.51
CA ALA A 120 -19.52 -3.50 3.07
C ALA A 120 -20.17 -2.62 4.14
N LYS A 121 -20.19 -3.05 5.41
CA LYS A 121 -20.67 -2.26 6.54
C LYS A 121 -19.82 -0.98 6.75
N GLU A 122 -18.49 -1.11 6.74
CA GLU A 122 -17.57 0.04 6.83
C GLU A 122 -17.78 1.03 5.66
N ALA A 123 -17.99 0.52 4.45
CA ALA A 123 -18.28 1.34 3.26
C ALA A 123 -19.62 2.08 3.38
N GLU A 124 -20.64 1.45 3.95
CA GLU A 124 -21.94 2.06 4.20
C GLU A 124 -21.85 3.17 5.25
N GLU A 125 -21.13 2.94 6.36
CA GLU A 125 -20.83 3.99 7.35
C GLU A 125 -20.12 5.18 6.71
N LEU A 126 -19.09 4.91 5.90
CA LEU A 126 -18.34 5.95 5.20
C LEU A 126 -19.23 6.71 4.21
N ARG A 127 -20.11 6.01 3.48
CA ARG A 127 -21.07 6.66 2.58
C ARG A 127 -22.05 7.56 3.31
N ALA A 128 -22.49 7.18 4.50
CA ALA A 128 -23.38 8.01 5.33
C ALA A 128 -22.72 9.33 5.78
N LEU A 129 -21.39 9.34 5.93
CA LEU A 129 -20.62 10.54 6.30
C LEU A 129 -20.38 11.50 5.12
N ILE A 130 -20.63 11.08 3.87
CA ILE A 130 -20.40 11.91 2.69
C ILE A 130 -21.52 12.95 2.55
N PRO A 131 -21.18 14.25 2.44
CA PRO A 131 -22.15 15.30 2.16
C PRO A 131 -22.86 15.08 0.82
N GLU A 132 -24.16 15.41 0.75
CA GLU A 132 -24.96 15.26 -0.47
C GLU A 132 -24.40 16.07 -1.66
N ASP A 133 -23.80 17.23 -1.39
CA ASP A 133 -23.13 18.06 -2.41
C ASP A 133 -22.04 17.28 -3.16
N ILE A 134 -21.24 16.48 -2.44
CA ILE A 134 -20.12 15.71 -2.99
C ILE A 134 -20.63 14.42 -3.63
N ARG A 135 -21.66 13.81 -3.04
CA ARG A 135 -22.30 12.60 -3.59
C ARG A 135 -22.95 12.85 -4.95
N ASN A 136 -23.53 14.03 -5.14
CA ASN A 136 -24.20 14.40 -6.37
C ASN A 136 -23.23 14.93 -7.44
N ASP A 137 -21.98 15.22 -7.09
CA ASP A 137 -20.96 15.69 -8.03
C ASP A 137 -20.27 14.49 -8.72
N VAL A 138 -20.66 14.25 -9.96
CA VAL A 138 -20.16 13.13 -10.76
C VAL A 138 -18.69 13.35 -11.11
N GLY A 139 -17.81 12.60 -10.43
CA GLY A 139 -16.36 12.64 -10.62
C GLY A 139 -15.61 13.28 -9.45
N ALA A 140 -16.32 13.78 -8.43
CA ALA A 140 -15.70 14.20 -7.19
C ALA A 140 -15.10 13.01 -6.42
N SER A 141 -14.01 13.27 -5.71
CA SER A 141 -13.44 12.31 -4.77
C SER A 141 -14.13 12.45 -3.42
N GLU A 142 -14.58 11.34 -2.86
CA GLU A 142 -15.40 11.31 -1.65
C GLU A 142 -14.60 11.51 -0.35
N SER A 143 -13.30 11.17 -0.35
CA SER A 143 -12.43 11.17 0.83
C SER A 143 -11.23 12.12 0.73
N GLY A 144 -10.91 12.59 -0.48
CA GLY A 144 -9.69 13.37 -0.74
C GLY A 144 -8.39 12.56 -0.66
N LEU A 145 -8.47 11.24 -0.44
CA LEU A 145 -7.34 10.31 -0.50
C LEU A 145 -7.28 9.63 -1.86
N TYR A 146 -6.06 9.52 -2.39
CA TYR A 146 -5.83 8.88 -3.66
C TYR A 146 -4.69 7.88 -3.59
N ASP A 147 -4.88 6.71 -4.19
CA ASP A 147 -3.86 5.68 -4.29
C ASP A 147 -3.16 5.75 -5.63
N LEU A 148 -1.83 5.60 -5.64
CA LEU A 148 -1.05 5.51 -6.86
C LEU A 148 -1.33 4.17 -7.55
N VAL A 149 -1.83 4.22 -8.78
CA VAL A 149 -2.21 3.03 -9.57
C VAL A 149 -1.29 2.76 -10.74
N ALA A 150 -0.72 3.81 -11.33
CA ALA A 150 0.21 3.68 -12.44
C ALA A 150 1.25 4.80 -12.45
N ILE A 151 2.44 4.47 -12.94
CA ILE A 151 3.58 5.36 -13.08
C ILE A 151 4.10 5.21 -14.49
N ILE A 152 4.16 6.31 -15.24
CA ILE A 152 4.87 6.36 -16.51
C ILE A 152 6.23 6.97 -16.23
N THR A 153 7.28 6.25 -16.63
CA THR A 153 8.67 6.67 -16.45
C THR A 153 9.29 7.02 -17.79
N HIS A 154 10.33 7.85 -17.76
CA HIS A 154 11.16 8.16 -18.92
C HIS A 154 12.63 7.91 -18.59
N LYS A 155 13.32 7.16 -19.43
CA LYS A 155 14.78 6.95 -19.38
C LYS A 155 15.45 7.75 -20.49
N GLY A 156 16.52 8.47 -20.16
CA GLY A 156 17.26 9.33 -21.11
C GLY A 156 17.38 10.78 -20.66
N ALA A 157 18.36 11.50 -21.22
CA ALA A 157 18.73 12.86 -20.81
C ALA A 157 18.04 13.97 -21.62
N ALA A 158 17.54 13.66 -22.82
CA ALA A 158 16.86 14.60 -23.69
C ALA A 158 15.34 14.38 -23.69
N ALA A 159 14.61 15.33 -24.26
CA ALA A 159 13.14 15.26 -24.37
C ALA A 159 12.67 14.57 -25.66
N ASP A 160 13.54 14.51 -26.67
CA ASP A 160 13.30 13.97 -28.01
C ASP A 160 13.94 12.61 -28.24
N SER A 161 14.66 12.09 -27.25
CA SER A 161 15.21 10.74 -27.25
C SER A 161 15.11 10.14 -25.85
N GLY A 162 14.91 8.83 -25.81
CA GLY A 162 14.74 8.11 -24.59
C GLY A 162 13.82 6.92 -24.76
N HIS A 163 13.37 6.39 -23.63
CA HIS A 163 12.47 5.24 -23.58
C HIS A 163 11.41 5.43 -22.50
N TYR A 164 10.15 5.18 -22.85
CA TYR A 164 9.04 5.25 -21.91
C TYR A 164 8.65 3.85 -21.46
N MET A 165 8.52 3.68 -20.15
CA MET A 165 8.05 2.43 -19.55
C MET A 165 6.92 2.73 -18.58
N ALA A 166 5.92 1.86 -18.54
CA ALA A 166 4.80 1.98 -17.63
C ALA A 166 4.91 0.95 -16.50
N PHE A 167 4.62 1.38 -15.28
CA PHE A 167 4.50 0.53 -14.10
C PHE A 167 3.07 0.63 -13.62
N VAL A 168 2.37 -0.50 -13.47
CA VAL A 168 0.96 -0.52 -13.08
C VAL A 168 0.75 -1.50 -11.95
N LYS A 169 -0.01 -1.10 -10.94
CA LYS A 169 -0.32 -1.92 -9.76
C LYS A 169 -1.14 -3.16 -10.16
N LYS A 170 -0.81 -4.34 -9.61
CA LYS A 170 -1.46 -5.62 -9.98
C LYS A 170 -2.97 -5.64 -9.75
N SER A 171 -3.47 -4.94 -8.73
CA SER A 171 -4.90 -4.89 -8.34
C SER A 171 -5.78 -4.30 -9.43
N VAL A 172 -5.22 -3.40 -10.24
CA VAL A 172 -5.93 -2.77 -11.35
C VAL A 172 -6.39 -3.86 -12.34
N PHE A 173 -5.58 -4.89 -12.55
CA PHE A 173 -5.90 -6.00 -13.45
C PHE A 173 -6.67 -7.12 -12.75
N GLN A 174 -6.37 -7.42 -11.48
CA GLN A 174 -7.08 -8.46 -10.73
C GLN A 174 -8.58 -8.16 -10.58
N LYS A 175 -8.95 -6.88 -10.34
CA LYS A 175 -10.36 -6.46 -10.32
C LYS A 175 -11.08 -6.70 -11.65
N ARG A 176 -10.38 -6.57 -12.78
CA ARG A 176 -10.96 -6.79 -14.13
C ARG A 176 -11.01 -8.26 -14.53
N LEU A 177 -10.05 -9.06 -14.07
CA LEU A 177 -9.99 -10.49 -14.36
C LEU A 177 -10.85 -11.35 -13.43
N GLY A 178 -11.50 -10.75 -12.41
CA GLY A 178 -12.27 -11.50 -11.42
C GLY A 178 -11.42 -12.47 -10.59
N ALA A 179 -10.09 -12.25 -10.56
CA ALA A 179 -9.19 -13.09 -9.79
C ALA A 179 -9.44 -12.85 -8.30
N LYS A 180 -9.77 -13.91 -7.55
CA LYS A 180 -9.87 -13.85 -6.09
C LYS A 180 -8.53 -13.38 -5.54
N LYS A 181 -8.58 -12.47 -4.56
CA LYS A 181 -7.39 -12.07 -3.81
C LYS A 181 -6.93 -13.33 -3.05
N ASP A 182 -5.77 -13.89 -3.41
CA ASP A 182 -5.26 -15.14 -2.80
C ASP A 182 -5.01 -14.98 -1.29
N ASP A 183 -4.80 -13.75 -0.82
CA ASP A 183 -4.81 -13.39 0.60
C ASP A 183 -5.55 -12.04 0.78
N PRO A 184 -6.64 -11.98 1.58
CA PRO A 184 -7.35 -10.74 1.89
C PRO A 184 -6.44 -9.65 2.49
N PHE A 185 -5.35 -10.07 3.14
CA PHE A 185 -4.44 -9.25 3.92
C PHE A 185 -3.15 -8.84 3.19
N ASP A 186 -2.93 -9.27 1.94
CA ASP A 186 -1.74 -8.87 1.21
C ASP A 186 -1.86 -7.38 0.80
N GLU A 187 -1.17 -6.52 1.55
CA GLU A 187 -0.99 -5.07 1.31
C GLU A 187 0.28 -4.77 0.48
N ASP A 188 1.13 -5.77 0.26
CA ASP A 188 2.39 -5.65 -0.47
C ASP A 188 2.21 -6.09 -1.91
N GLU A 189 1.39 -5.29 -2.59
CA GLU A 189 1.04 -5.57 -3.96
C GLU A 189 2.18 -5.25 -4.92
N ASP A 190 2.63 -6.28 -5.61
CA ASP A 190 3.56 -6.17 -6.73
C ASP A 190 2.99 -5.32 -7.87
N TRP A 191 3.92 -4.79 -8.67
CA TRP A 191 3.63 -3.99 -9.84
C TRP A 191 4.00 -4.77 -11.10
N TYR A 192 3.34 -4.48 -12.20
CA TYR A 192 3.76 -4.91 -13.53
C TYR A 192 4.56 -3.79 -14.18
N LYS A 193 5.77 -4.10 -14.63
CA LYS A 193 6.57 -3.26 -15.53
C LYS A 193 6.27 -3.67 -16.97
N PHE A 194 5.72 -2.74 -17.72
CA PHE A 194 5.50 -2.80 -19.16
C PHE A 194 6.62 -2.05 -19.87
N ASP A 195 7.49 -2.81 -20.52
CA ASP A 195 8.63 -2.35 -21.30
C ASP A 195 8.40 -2.77 -22.76
N ASP A 196 7.64 -1.95 -23.48
CA ASP A 196 7.01 -2.30 -24.77
C ASP A 196 6.26 -3.64 -24.68
N ASP A 197 6.69 -4.64 -25.46
CA ASP A 197 6.09 -5.97 -25.51
C ASP A 197 6.52 -6.87 -24.33
N LYS A 198 7.47 -6.44 -23.51
CA LYS A 198 8.01 -7.23 -22.40
C LYS A 198 7.35 -6.82 -21.09
N VAL A 199 6.56 -7.73 -20.54
CA VAL A 199 5.92 -7.57 -19.22
C VAL A 199 6.71 -8.33 -18.18
N SER A 200 7.05 -7.66 -17.07
CA SER A 200 7.76 -8.26 -15.94
C SER A 200 7.16 -7.82 -14.61
N ILE A 201 7.37 -8.61 -13.56
CA ILE A 201 6.92 -8.26 -12.21
C ILE A 201 7.98 -7.36 -11.56
N PHE A 202 7.52 -6.31 -10.90
CA PHE A 202 8.31 -5.30 -10.25
C PHE A 202 7.85 -5.14 -8.78
N PRO A 203 8.71 -5.49 -7.80
CA PRO A 203 8.34 -5.40 -6.39
C PRO A 203 8.08 -3.96 -5.94
N LYS A 204 7.14 -3.79 -5.00
CA LYS A 204 6.79 -2.49 -4.38
C LYS A 204 8.00 -1.77 -3.78
N ASP A 205 8.92 -2.51 -3.15
CA ASP A 205 10.13 -1.94 -2.52
C ASP A 205 11.04 -1.21 -3.51
N LYS A 206 10.98 -1.58 -4.79
CA LYS A 206 11.75 -0.95 -5.85
C LYS A 206 11.07 0.28 -6.43
N ILE A 207 9.82 0.61 -6.06
CA ILE A 207 9.12 1.80 -6.58
C ILE A 207 9.85 3.09 -6.20
N ALA A 208 10.46 3.13 -5.00
CA ALA A 208 11.26 4.27 -4.56
C ALA A 208 12.50 4.53 -5.43
N THR A 209 12.95 3.57 -6.25
CA THR A 209 14.05 3.82 -7.21
C THR A 209 13.59 4.69 -8.39
N LEU A 210 12.28 4.80 -8.63
CA LEU A 210 11.70 5.61 -9.71
C LEU A 210 11.59 7.11 -9.37
N ASP A 211 11.92 7.52 -8.13
CA ASP A 211 12.02 8.93 -7.72
C ASP A 211 13.00 9.74 -8.61
N GLY A 212 13.90 9.05 -9.30
CA GLY A 212 14.95 9.63 -10.14
C GLY A 212 16.19 10.04 -9.34
N GLY A 213 16.93 11.03 -9.85
CA GLY A 213 18.21 11.47 -9.27
C GLY A 213 19.46 11.03 -10.03
N GLY A 214 19.32 10.62 -11.29
CA GLY A 214 20.41 10.19 -12.17
C GLY A 214 19.90 9.89 -13.57
N GLU A 215 20.71 9.26 -14.42
CA GLU A 215 20.39 8.91 -15.82
C GLU A 215 19.35 7.78 -15.99
N ASP A 216 19.01 7.12 -14.89
CA ASP A 216 18.04 6.04 -14.90
C ASP A 216 16.59 6.54 -15.09
N SER A 217 15.67 5.59 -15.18
CA SER A 217 14.25 5.79 -15.38
C SER A 217 13.67 6.58 -14.20
N SER A 218 13.09 7.74 -14.49
CA SER A 218 12.45 8.59 -13.48
C SER A 218 10.96 8.72 -13.78
N ALA A 219 10.14 8.81 -12.74
CA ALA A 219 8.72 9.08 -12.85
C ALA A 219 8.46 10.37 -13.64
N TYR A 220 7.58 10.31 -14.62
CA TYR A 220 7.19 11.43 -15.48
C TYR A 220 5.70 11.75 -15.32
N VAL A 221 4.84 10.74 -15.38
CA VAL A 221 3.41 10.87 -15.09
C VAL A 221 3.03 9.89 -13.99
N LEU A 222 2.39 10.41 -12.96
CA LEU A 222 1.82 9.62 -11.87
C LEU A 222 0.31 9.63 -12.05
N LEU A 223 -0.29 8.45 -12.06
CA LEU A 223 -1.74 8.27 -12.13
C LEU A 223 -2.21 7.82 -10.75
N TYR A 224 -3.00 8.69 -10.14
CA TYR A 224 -3.65 8.44 -8.88
C TYR A 224 -5.13 8.14 -9.13
N LYS A 225 -5.68 7.18 -8.40
CA LYS A 225 -7.10 6.85 -8.42
C LYS A 225 -7.69 7.24 -7.06
N SER A 226 -8.87 7.86 -7.06
CA SER A 226 -9.61 8.12 -5.82
C SER A 226 -9.83 6.78 -5.12
N ARG A 227 -9.52 6.76 -3.82
CA ARG A 227 -9.58 5.54 -3.04
C ARG A 227 -11.03 5.12 -2.89
N PRO A 228 -11.41 3.91 -3.34
CA PRO A 228 -12.78 3.45 -3.21
C PRO A 228 -13.11 3.24 -1.73
N LEU A 229 -14.38 3.44 -1.38
CA LEU A 229 -14.90 3.15 -0.04
C LEU A 229 -15.09 1.65 0.22
N GLU A 230 -14.88 0.81 -0.80
CA GLU A 230 -15.06 -0.65 -0.82
C GLU A 230 -13.72 -1.41 -0.80
#